data_AF-A0A4Q6Y5Q0-F1
#
_entry.id   AF-A0A4Q6Y5Q0-F1
#
_cell.length_a   1.000
_cell.length_b   1.000
_cell.length_c   1.000
_cell.angle_alpha   90.00
_cell.angle_beta   90.00
_cell.angle_gamma   90.00
#
_symmetry.space_group_name_H-M   'P 1'
#
loop_
_entity.id
_entity.type
_entity.pdbx_description
1 polymer ?
#
loop_
_entity_poly.entity_id
_entity_poly.type
_entity_poly.pdbx_seq_one_letter_code
_entity_poly.pdbx_strand_id
1 'polypeptide(L)'
;MKAAIRFTDVLLGQPVELDERADSGASLAERACSMVRQWSGAATASLVSMHPQDERFAPDRVAGRVMARHLDGSNRADVEILMRAQDRCARAVVRVALG
;
A
#
# COMPACT_ATOMS: atom_id res chain seq x y z
N MET A 1 10.54 18.32 -11.25
CA MET A 1 9.68 18.00 -10.08
C MET A 1 8.56 17.10 -10.57
N LYS A 2 8.51 15.82 -10.17
CA LYS A 2 7.41 14.91 -10.53
C LYS A 2 6.17 15.42 -9.77
N ALA A 3 5.12 15.83 -10.48
CA ALA A 3 3.89 16.27 -9.82
C ALA A 3 3.40 15.15 -8.88
N ALA A 4 3.10 15.49 -7.63
CA ALA A 4 2.51 14.54 -6.70
C ALA A 4 1.15 14.14 -7.28
N ILE A 5 1.02 12.90 -7.75
CA ILE A 5 -0.26 12.35 -8.20
C ILE A 5 -1.18 12.38 -6.99
N ARG A 6 -2.29 13.13 -7.07
CA ARG A 6 -3.27 13.13 -5.98
C ARG A 6 -4.00 11.79 -6.03
N PHE A 7 -4.20 11.18 -4.86
CA PHE A 7 -4.91 9.90 -4.77
C PHE A 7 -6.26 9.93 -5.50
N THR A 8 -6.97 11.07 -5.47
CA THR A 8 -8.24 11.30 -6.18
C THR A 8 -8.18 11.01 -7.67
N ASP A 9 -7.01 11.18 -8.29
CA ASP A 9 -6.80 11.09 -9.73
C ASP A 9 -6.43 9.66 -10.17
N VAL A 10 -6.23 8.74 -9.22
CA VAL A 10 -5.79 7.36 -9.49
C VAL A 10 -6.99 6.47 -9.82
N LEU A 11 -7.04 5.94 -11.04
CA LEU A 11 -8.13 5.07 -11.47
C LEU A 11 -8.11 3.72 -10.72
N LEU A 12 -9.29 3.11 -10.57
CA LEU A 12 -9.36 1.75 -10.07
C LEU A 12 -8.55 0.83 -10.98
N GLY A 13 -7.71 0.04 -10.35
CA GLY A 13 -6.81 -0.90 -11.01
C GLY A 13 -5.56 -0.32 -11.63
N GLN A 14 -5.34 1.00 -11.52
CA GLN A 14 -4.10 1.61 -11.95
C GLN A 14 -2.92 1.12 -11.08
N PRO A 15 -1.81 0.68 -11.70
CA PRO A 15 -0.60 0.34 -10.97
C PRO A 15 0.05 1.61 -10.39
N VAL A 16 0.62 1.50 -9.19
CA VAL A 16 1.27 2.60 -8.49
C VAL A 16 2.65 2.18 -8.00
N GLU A 17 3.61 3.10 -8.13
CA GLU A 17 4.97 2.94 -7.61
C GLU A 17 4.97 3.33 -6.13
N LEU A 18 5.36 2.38 -5.26
CA LEU A 18 5.51 2.61 -3.83
C LEU A 18 7.01 2.73 -3.53
N ASP A 19 7.39 3.76 -2.76
CA ASP A 19 8.78 3.95 -2.36
C ASP A 19 9.10 2.98 -1.20
N GLU A 20 10.10 2.13 -1.41
CA GLU A 20 10.55 1.10 -0.46
C GLU A 20 11.51 1.63 0.60
N ARG A 21 11.49 2.94 0.92
CA ARG A 21 12.25 3.49 2.05
C ARG A 21 11.76 2.86 3.36
N ALA A 22 12.35 1.72 3.67
CA ALA A 22 11.96 0.86 4.77
C ALA A 22 12.56 1.38 6.07
N ASP A 23 11.71 1.60 7.07
CA ASP A 23 12.13 1.54 8.46
C ASP A 23 12.55 0.10 8.75
N SER A 24 13.86 -0.13 8.90
CA SER A 24 14.47 -1.45 9.07
C SER A 24 14.09 -2.15 10.39
N GLY A 25 13.37 -1.46 11.29
CA GLY A 25 12.86 -2.01 12.55
C GLY A 25 11.36 -2.30 12.59
N ALA A 26 10.61 -1.97 11.53
CA ALA A 26 9.16 -2.12 11.51
C ALA A 26 8.74 -3.49 10.93
N SER A 27 7.64 -4.05 11.45
CA SER A 27 7.03 -5.26 10.90
C SER A 27 6.62 -5.06 9.43
N LEU A 28 6.47 -6.16 8.68
CA LEU A 28 6.04 -6.09 7.29
C LEU A 28 4.68 -5.37 7.13
N ALA A 29 3.77 -5.58 8.09
CA ALA A 29 2.47 -4.91 8.15
C ALA A 29 2.61 -3.39 8.32
N GLU A 30 3.44 -2.95 9.25
CA GLU A 30 3.69 -1.52 9.48
C GLU A 30 4.37 -0.87 8.27
N ARG A 31 5.33 -1.57 7.64
CA ARG A 31 5.97 -1.13 6.40
C ARG A 31 4.95 -0.96 5.27
N ALA A 32 4.07 -1.94 5.07
CA ALA A 32 3.00 -1.88 4.08
C ALA A 32 2.09 -0.65 4.30
N CYS A 33 1.66 -0.42 5.54
CA CYS A 33 0.87 0.76 5.89
C CYS A 33 1.63 2.07 5.65
N SER A 34 2.91 2.13 6.05
CA SER A 34 3.76 3.32 5.87
C SER A 34 3.93 3.67 4.39
N MET A 35 4.25 2.68 3.55
CA MET A 35 4.39 2.87 2.09
C MET A 35 3.12 3.46 1.47
N VAL A 36 1.96 2.86 1.76
CA VAL A 36 0.68 3.33 1.19
C VAL A 36 0.28 4.69 1.75
N ARG A 37 0.57 4.97 3.03
CA ARG A 37 0.33 6.28 3.64
C ARG A 37 1.16 7.36 2.97
N GLN A 38 2.47 7.13 2.81
CA GLN A 38 3.39 8.07 2.17
C GLN A 38 3.00 8.32 0.72
N TRP A 39 2.65 7.27 -0.02
CA TRP A 39 2.23 7.37 -1.41
C TRP A 39 0.89 8.13 -1.57
N SER A 40 -0.11 7.80 -0.76
CA SER A 40 -1.45 8.39 -0.88
C SER A 40 -1.55 9.80 -0.31
N GLY A 41 -0.63 10.20 0.58
CA GLY A 41 -0.72 11.43 1.36
C GLY A 41 -1.83 11.41 2.43
N ALA A 42 -2.41 10.24 2.72
CA ALA A 42 -3.47 10.10 3.70
C ALA A 42 -2.97 10.28 5.14
N ALA A 43 -3.83 10.76 6.02
CA ALA A 43 -3.51 10.89 7.45
C ALA A 43 -3.35 9.52 8.12
N THR A 44 -4.14 8.53 7.67
CA THR A 44 -4.14 7.17 8.23
C THR A 44 -4.12 6.10 7.14
N ALA A 45 -3.46 4.99 7.46
CA ALA A 45 -3.45 3.77 6.66
C ALA A 45 -3.52 2.57 7.62
N SER A 46 -4.43 1.64 7.36
CA SER A 46 -4.69 0.48 8.21
C SER A 46 -4.63 -0.80 7.40
N LEU A 47 -3.98 -1.82 7.93
CA LEU A 47 -3.94 -3.14 7.30
C LEU A 47 -5.34 -3.76 7.34
N VAL A 48 -5.83 -4.19 6.18
CA VAL A 48 -7.07 -4.96 6.03
C VAL A 48 -6.75 -6.45 6.00
N SER A 49 -5.75 -6.85 5.22
CA SER A 49 -5.31 -8.24 5.11
C SER A 49 -3.85 -8.34 4.68
N MET A 50 -3.20 -9.45 5.02
CA MET A 50 -1.84 -9.79 4.58
C MET A 50 -1.69 -11.30 4.43
N HIS A 51 -1.04 -11.75 3.36
CA HIS A 51 -0.76 -13.15 3.10
C HIS A 51 0.52 -13.36 2.27
N PRO A 52 1.47 -14.23 2.68
CA PRO A 52 1.50 -14.89 3.98
C PRO A 52 1.84 -13.86 5.07
N GLN A 53 1.41 -14.14 6.31
CA GLN A 53 1.87 -13.40 7.48
C GLN A 53 3.25 -13.92 7.88
N ASP A 54 4.29 -13.49 7.15
CA ASP A 54 5.69 -13.77 7.49
C ASP A 54 6.45 -12.47 7.74
N GLU A 55 6.77 -12.21 9.00
CA GLU A 55 7.51 -11.01 9.42
C GLU A 55 8.97 -11.01 8.94
N ARG A 56 9.51 -12.18 8.60
CA ARG A 56 10.88 -12.31 8.05
C ARG A 56 10.94 -12.13 6.54
N PHE A 57 9.79 -11.91 5.89
CA PHE A 57 9.74 -11.72 4.46
C PHE A 57 10.34 -10.35 4.08
N ALA A 58 11.48 -10.40 3.38
CA ALA A 58 12.18 -9.23 2.87
C ALA A 58 11.97 -9.14 1.35
N PRO A 59 10.98 -8.35 0.87
CA PRO A 59 10.78 -8.18 -0.56
C PRO A 59 11.91 -7.35 -1.18
N ASP A 60 12.28 -7.69 -2.41
CA ASP A 60 13.18 -6.93 -3.29
C ASP A 60 12.40 -6.11 -4.34
N ARG A 61 11.09 -6.36 -4.47
CA ARG A 61 10.19 -5.61 -5.34
C ARG A 61 8.82 -5.43 -4.71
N VAL A 62 8.32 -4.21 -4.77
CA VAL A 62 6.98 -3.83 -4.33
C VAL A 62 6.23 -3.12 -5.46
N ALA A 63 4.98 -3.54 -5.69
CA ALA A 63 4.05 -2.89 -6.60
C ALA A 63 2.71 -2.66 -5.90
N GLY A 64 2.09 -1.49 -6.13
CA GLY A 64 0.77 -1.19 -5.60
C GLY A 64 -0.31 -1.16 -6.68
N ARG A 65 -1.56 -1.35 -6.29
CA ARG A 65 -2.75 -1.16 -7.14
C ARG A 65 -3.94 -0.70 -6.30
N VAL A 66 -4.67 0.32 -6.75
CA VAL A 66 -5.93 0.73 -6.09
C VAL A 66 -7.03 -0.26 -6.45
N MET A 67 -7.61 -0.94 -5.47
CA MET A 67 -8.59 -2.01 -5.68
C MET A 67 -10.04 -1.55 -5.54
N ALA A 68 -10.32 -0.70 -4.55
CA ALA A 68 -11.67 -0.24 -4.27
C ALA A 68 -11.68 1.19 -3.78
N ARG A 69 -12.75 1.92 -4.10
CA ARG A 69 -13.15 3.16 -3.45
C ARG A 69 -14.52 2.93 -2.82
N HIS A 70 -14.64 3.19 -1.53
CA HIS A 70 -15.86 2.94 -0.78
C HIS A 70 -16.85 4.06 -1.11
N LEU A 71 -18.00 3.70 -1.70
CA LEU A 71 -19.05 4.63 -2.14
C LEU A 71 -20.05 4.98 -1.03
N ASP A 72 -19.82 4.48 0.18
CA ASP A 72 -20.64 4.68 1.37
C ASP A 72 -20.45 6.07 2.03
N GLY A 73 -19.74 6.98 1.36
CA GLY A 73 -19.41 8.32 1.89
C GLY A 73 -18.29 8.32 2.91
N SER A 74 -17.68 7.17 3.24
CA SER A 74 -16.57 7.10 4.20
C SER A 74 -15.22 7.63 3.69
N ASN A 75 -15.17 8.01 2.40
CA ASN A 75 -13.97 8.46 1.68
C ASN A 75 -12.76 7.52 1.90
N ARG A 76 -13.02 6.20 1.89
CA ARG A 76 -11.99 5.17 2.07
C ARG A 76 -11.62 4.53 0.75
N ALA A 77 -10.37 4.10 0.66
CA ALA A 77 -9.93 3.29 -0.47
C ALA A 77 -8.99 2.17 -0.04
N ASP A 78 -9.08 1.05 -0.74
CA ASP A 78 -8.25 -0.13 -0.52
C ASP A 78 -7.17 -0.21 -1.59
N VAL A 79 -5.93 -0.32 -1.14
CA VAL A 79 -4.73 -0.44 -1.96
C VAL A 79 -4.15 -1.82 -1.74
N GLU A 80 -4.07 -2.60 -2.80
CA GLU A 80 -3.33 -3.84 -2.80
C GLU A 80 -1.84 -3.55 -3.00
N ILE A 81 -1.02 -4.26 -2.24
CA ILE A 81 0.43 -4.28 -2.36
C ILE A 81 0.83 -5.70 -2.70
N LEU A 82 1.54 -5.88 -3.81
CA LEU A 82 2.21 -7.11 -4.18
C LEU A 82 3.70 -6.94 -3.90
N MET A 83 4.21 -7.81 -3.05
CA MET A 83 5.59 -7.80 -2.60
C MET A 83 6.24 -9.11 -3.06
N ARG A 84 7.37 -9.03 -3.76
CA ARG A 84 8.09 -10.19 -4.28
C ARG A 84 9.48 -10.25 -3.68
N ALA A 85 9.94 -11.48 -3.47
CA ALA A 85 11.31 -11.91 -3.25
C ALA A 85 11.56 -13.10 -4.19
N GLN A 86 12.82 -13.45 -4.49
CA GLN A 86 13.21 -14.46 -5.50
C GLN A 86 12.20 -15.59 -5.75
N ASP A 87 11.83 -16.35 -4.71
CA ASP A 87 10.91 -17.49 -4.83
C ASP A 87 9.62 -17.33 -4.00
N ARG A 88 9.32 -16.11 -3.54
CA ARG A 88 8.27 -15.85 -2.57
C ARG A 88 7.46 -14.61 -2.91
N CYS A 89 6.15 -14.69 -2.75
CA CYS A 89 5.26 -13.55 -2.92
C CYS A 89 4.46 -13.33 -1.64
N ALA A 90 4.30 -12.06 -1.27
CA ALA A 90 3.36 -11.62 -0.26
C ALA A 90 2.41 -10.58 -0.86
N ARG A 91 1.20 -10.55 -0.32
CA ARG A 91 0.15 -9.61 -0.68
C ARG A 91 -0.33 -8.94 0.59
N ALA A 92 -0.56 -7.64 0.52
CA ALA A 92 -1.25 -6.90 1.57
C ALA A 92 -2.38 -6.08 0.95
N VAL A 93 -3.45 -5.87 1.70
CA VAL A 93 -4.45 -4.85 1.39
C VAL A 93 -4.42 -3.83 2.51
N VAL A 94 -4.20 -2.57 2.15
CA VAL A 94 -4.14 -1.44 3.07
C VAL A 94 -5.26 -0.49 2.74
N ARG A 95 -6.03 -0.10 3.75
CA ARG A 95 -7.09 0.90 3.65
C ARG A 95 -6.57 2.26 4.05
N VAL A 96 -6.85 3.27 3.24
CA VAL A 96 -6.59 4.67 3.55
C VAL A 96 -7.89 5.42 3.75
N ALA A 97 -7.88 6.41 4.65
CA ALA A 97 -8.93 7.41 4.77
C ALA A 97 -8.48 8.69 4.06
N LEU A 98 -9.24 9.10 3.05
CA LEU A 98 -8.99 10.29 2.28
C LEU A 98 -9.69 11.45 3.01
N GLY A 99 -8.93 12.51 3.30
CA GLY A 99 -9.46 13.75 3.91
C GLY A 99 -10.15 14.63 2.90
#